data_AF-B2J9Z8-F1
#
_entry.id   AF-B2J9Z8-F1
#
_cell.length_a   1.000
_cell.length_b   1.000
_cell.length_c   1.000
_cell.angle_alpha   90.00
_cell.angle_beta   90.00
_cell.angle_gamma   90.00
#
_symmetry.space_group_name_H-M   'P 1'
#
loop_
_entity.id
_entity.type
_entity.pdbx_description
1 polymer ?
#
loop_
_entity_poly.entity_id
_entity_poly.type
_entity_poly.pdbx_seq_one_letter_code
_entity_poly.pdbx_strand_id
1 'polypeptide(L)'
;MIYFTCNSGGNAGQGQVFAYKPNNNDPNSGTITLIVESPAEDILNFPDNITVAPFGDLFLCEDGSNTEFVIGVTPEGDLYRFAANAINGSEFAGACFSPDGHTMFVNIQDPGITCAIWGPWSRNRA
;
A
#
# COMPACT_ATOMS: atom_id res chain seq x y z
N MET A 1 -15.61 2.33 -2.45
CA MET A 1 -14.42 3.19 -2.42
C MET A 1 -13.44 2.62 -3.42
N ILE A 2 -12.70 3.46 -4.15
CA ILE A 2 -11.62 3.04 -5.04
C ILE A 2 -10.35 3.73 -4.55
N TYR A 3 -9.25 2.99 -4.42
CA TYR A 3 -7.96 3.54 -4.04
C TYR A 3 -6.99 3.40 -5.19
N PHE A 4 -6.10 4.37 -5.35
CA PHE A 4 -5.06 4.33 -6.37
C PHE A 4 -3.84 5.13 -5.92
N THR A 5 -2.69 4.73 -6.43
CA THR A 5 -1.40 5.35 -6.19
C THR A 5 -1.06 6.31 -7.34
N CYS A 6 -0.24 7.30 -7.04
CA CYS A 6 0.53 8.05 -8.02
C CYS A 6 1.98 7.95 -7.56
N ASN A 7 2.77 7.07 -8.22
CA ASN A 7 4.06 6.65 -7.69
C ASN A 7 5.05 7.79 -7.47
N SER A 8 5.03 8.82 -8.30
CA SER A 8 6.01 9.92 -8.30
C SER A 8 5.38 11.31 -8.09
N GLY A 9 4.15 11.33 -7.57
CA GLY A 9 3.42 12.57 -7.25
C GLY A 9 3.91 13.27 -5.97
N GLY A 10 3.26 14.41 -5.65
CA GLY A 10 3.52 15.18 -4.43
C GLY A 10 4.73 16.11 -4.51
N ASN A 11 4.89 16.97 -3.51
CA ASN A 11 5.96 17.98 -3.51
C ASN A 11 7.37 17.38 -3.44
N ALA A 12 7.51 16.24 -2.75
CA ALA A 12 8.77 15.50 -2.68
C ALA A 12 9.03 14.65 -3.93
N GLY A 13 8.03 14.44 -4.78
CA GLY A 13 8.09 13.51 -5.91
C GLY A 13 8.16 12.03 -5.51
N GLN A 14 7.79 11.70 -4.27
CA GLN A 14 7.93 10.39 -3.65
C GLN A 14 6.61 9.60 -3.58
N GLY A 15 5.56 10.17 -4.18
CA GLY A 15 4.30 9.49 -4.40
C GLY A 15 3.18 9.91 -3.46
N GLN A 16 1.98 9.52 -3.88
CA GLN A 16 0.72 9.87 -3.25
C GLN A 16 -0.27 8.70 -3.31
N VAL A 17 -1.19 8.66 -2.35
CA VAL A 17 -2.32 7.72 -2.33
C VAL A 17 -3.62 8.51 -2.31
N PHE A 18 -4.51 8.18 -3.23
CA PHE A 18 -5.80 8.81 -3.37
C PHE A 18 -6.93 7.82 -3.11
N ALA A 19 -8.04 8.35 -2.61
CA ALA A 19 -9.31 7.64 -2.53
C ALA A 19 -10.35 8.36 -3.41
N TYR A 20 -10.96 7.62 -4.32
CA TYR A 20 -12.11 8.06 -5.09
C TYR A 20 -13.40 7.45 -4.53
N LYS A 21 -14.32 8.34 -4.16
CA LYS A 21 -15.69 8.01 -3.77
C LYS A 21 -16.64 8.43 -4.89
N PRO A 22 -17.16 7.49 -5.70
CA PRO A 22 -18.21 7.78 -6.68
C PRO A 22 -19.46 8.32 -6.00
N ASN A 23 -20.18 9.21 -6.68
CA ASN A 23 -21.50 9.63 -6.25
C ASN A 23 -22.54 8.58 -6.70
N ASN A 24 -23.22 7.94 -5.75
CA ASN A 24 -24.21 6.90 -6.07
C ASN A 24 -25.46 7.45 -6.80
N ASN A 25 -25.71 8.76 -6.74
CA ASN A 25 -26.87 9.39 -7.39
C ASN A 25 -26.56 9.99 -8.77
N ASP A 26 -25.27 10.17 -9.11
CA ASP A 26 -24.84 10.71 -10.39
C ASP A 26 -23.53 10.03 -10.81
N PRO A 27 -23.57 9.13 -11.80
CA PRO A 27 -22.40 8.35 -12.22
C PRO A 27 -21.28 9.20 -12.84
N ASN A 28 -21.53 10.47 -13.17
CA ASN A 28 -20.53 11.38 -13.72
C ASN A 28 -19.86 12.27 -12.66
N SER A 29 -20.17 12.08 -11.37
CA SER A 29 -19.56 12.83 -10.29
C SER A 29 -19.02 11.95 -9.16
N GLY A 30 -18.15 12.54 -8.34
CA GLY A 30 -17.54 11.91 -7.19
C GLY A 30 -16.53 12.82 -6.52
N THR A 31 -15.90 12.33 -5.45
CA THR A 31 -14.87 13.06 -4.70
C THR A 31 -13.57 12.28 -4.73
N ILE A 32 -12.49 12.94 -5.15
CA ILE A 32 -11.12 12.45 -4.98
C ILE A 32 -10.55 13.10 -3.72
N THR A 33 -10.02 12.30 -2.82
CA THR A 33 -9.36 12.74 -1.58
C THR A 33 -7.91 12.26 -1.62
N LEU A 34 -6.98 13.17 -1.39
CA LEU A 34 -5.58 12.82 -1.10
C LEU A 34 -5.53 12.28 0.32
N ILE A 35 -5.16 11.00 0.48
CA ILE A 35 -5.09 10.32 1.78
C ILE A 35 -3.67 10.41 2.34
N VAL A 36 -2.68 10.21 1.47
CA VAL A 36 -1.26 10.29 1.82
C VAL A 36 -0.54 11.05 0.72
N GLU A 37 0.30 12.00 1.11
CA GLU A 37 1.40 12.51 0.29
C GLU A 37 2.70 12.18 1.01
N SER A 38 3.62 11.51 0.32
CA SER A 38 4.92 11.19 0.91
C SER A 38 5.70 12.48 1.20
N PRO A 39 6.15 12.69 2.46
CA PRO A 39 6.94 13.87 2.81
C PRO A 39 8.42 13.72 2.42
N ALA A 40 8.91 12.48 2.27
CA ALA A 40 10.31 12.17 1.98
C ALA A 40 10.48 10.67 1.60
N GLU A 41 11.57 10.38 0.89
CA GLU A 41 11.94 9.03 0.42
C GLU A 41 12.02 7.99 1.56
N ASP A 42 12.53 8.39 2.74
CA ASP A 42 12.72 7.47 3.87
C ASP A 42 11.42 7.16 4.65
N ILE A 43 10.33 7.86 4.34
CA ILE A 43 9.01 7.67 4.96
C ILE A 43 8.08 6.82 4.07
N LEU A 44 8.04 7.12 2.77
CA LEU A 44 7.28 6.38 1.77
C LEU A 44 7.94 6.60 0.41
N ASN A 45 8.38 5.51 -0.23
CA ASN A 45 9.23 5.55 -1.42
C ASN A 45 8.50 4.96 -2.63
N PHE A 46 8.10 5.80 -3.58
CA PHE A 46 7.46 5.40 -4.84
C PHE A 46 6.42 4.26 -4.70
N PRO A 47 5.33 4.42 -3.91
CA PRO A 47 4.32 3.37 -3.77
C PRO A 47 3.64 3.09 -5.10
N ASP A 48 3.74 1.85 -5.58
CA ASP A 48 3.12 1.43 -6.85
C ASP A 48 1.88 0.58 -6.58
N ASN A 49 2.04 -0.62 -6.03
CA ASN A 49 0.92 -1.53 -5.86
C ASN A 49 0.18 -1.31 -4.53
N ILE A 50 -1.13 -1.60 -4.53
CA ILE A 50 -1.99 -1.38 -3.36
C ILE A 50 -2.99 -2.52 -3.17
N THR A 51 -3.25 -2.88 -1.92
CA THR A 51 -4.34 -3.80 -1.55
C THR A 51 -5.04 -3.36 -0.26
N VAL A 52 -6.30 -3.76 -0.09
CA VAL A 52 -7.07 -3.48 1.12
C VAL A 52 -6.96 -4.68 2.05
N ALA A 53 -6.49 -4.46 3.27
CA ALA A 53 -6.42 -5.49 4.30
C ALA A 53 -7.82 -5.87 4.82
N PRO A 54 -8.03 -7.10 5.32
CA PRO A 54 -9.31 -7.54 5.86
C PRO A 54 -9.86 -6.67 7.01
N PHE A 55 -8.98 -5.94 7.70
CA PHE A 55 -9.32 -5.04 8.80
C PHE A 55 -9.43 -3.55 8.39
N GLY A 56 -9.34 -3.25 7.09
CA GLY A 56 -9.65 -1.93 6.52
C GLY A 56 -8.46 -1.00 6.29
N ASP A 57 -7.26 -1.36 6.75
CA ASP A 57 -6.02 -0.65 6.37
C ASP A 57 -5.67 -0.93 4.91
N LEU A 58 -4.81 -0.10 4.32
CA LEU A 58 -4.21 -0.33 3.01
C LEU A 58 -2.80 -0.87 3.19
N PHE A 59 -2.37 -1.79 2.32
CA PHE A 59 -0.96 -2.12 2.17
C PHE A 59 -0.47 -1.64 0.81
N LEU A 60 0.57 -0.82 0.85
CA LEU A 60 1.31 -0.31 -0.30
C LEU A 60 2.58 -1.14 -0.47
N CYS A 61 2.95 -1.38 -1.72
CA CYS A 61 4.24 -1.95 -2.07
C CYS A 61 5.11 -0.84 -2.68
N GLU A 62 6.29 -0.63 -2.10
CA GLU A 62 7.26 0.34 -2.62
C GLU A 62 8.02 -0.22 -3.83
N ASP A 63 8.30 0.68 -4.77
CA ASP A 63 9.10 0.48 -5.99
C ASP A 63 10.10 1.64 -6.15
N GLY A 64 10.95 1.80 -5.14
CA GLY A 64 11.90 2.91 -5.08
C GLY A 64 13.35 2.48 -5.14
N SER A 65 14.08 2.83 -4.09
CA SER A 65 15.51 2.56 -3.96
C SER A 65 15.88 2.17 -2.53
N ASN A 66 17.03 1.51 -2.40
CA ASN A 66 17.57 0.98 -1.14
C ASN A 66 16.81 -0.26 -0.63
N THR A 67 16.27 -0.18 0.58
CA THR A 67 15.45 -1.23 1.17
C THR A 67 14.00 -0.90 0.91
N GLU A 68 13.31 -1.81 0.22
CA GLU A 68 11.90 -1.67 -0.11
C GLU A 68 11.03 -2.25 0.99
N PHE A 69 9.90 -1.59 1.27
CA PHE A 69 8.96 -2.00 2.30
C PHE A 69 7.57 -2.29 1.74
N VAL A 70 6.83 -3.12 2.48
CA VAL A 70 5.37 -3.06 2.47
C VAL A 70 4.98 -2.05 3.54
N ILE A 71 4.28 -0.99 3.14
CA ILE A 71 3.83 0.08 4.03
C ILE A 71 2.34 -0.07 4.31
N GLY A 72 1.96 -0.09 5.57
CA GLY A 72 0.57 0.00 6.00
C GLY A 72 0.10 1.45 6.06
N VAL A 73 -1.15 1.69 5.64
CA VAL A 73 -1.85 2.98 5.78
C VAL A 73 -3.12 2.74 6.57
N THR A 74 -3.27 3.45 7.69
CA THR A 74 -4.51 3.39 8.47
C THR A 74 -5.67 4.13 7.77
N PRO A 75 -6.93 3.93 8.17
CA PRO A 75 -8.05 4.72 7.67
C PRO A 75 -7.93 6.22 7.94
N GLU A 76 -7.09 6.59 8.91
CA GLU A 76 -6.79 7.98 9.28
C GLU A 76 -5.66 8.59 8.42
N GLY A 77 -4.95 7.78 7.62
CA GLY A 77 -3.83 8.22 6.77
C GLY A 77 -2.44 8.02 7.38
N ASP A 78 -2.35 7.50 8.61
CA ASP A 78 -1.06 7.23 9.27
C ASP A 78 -0.32 6.07 8.60
N LEU A 79 1.00 6.23 8.43
CA LEU A 79 1.89 5.25 7.81
C LEU A 79 2.62 4.40 8.85
N TYR A 80 2.84 3.12 8.54
CA TYR A 80 3.69 2.23 9.32
C TYR A 80 4.39 1.18 8.44
N ARG A 81 5.63 0.82 8.77
CA ARG A 81 6.35 -0.26 8.08
C ARG A 81 5.80 -1.60 8.53
N PHE A 82 5.30 -2.40 7.60
CA PHE A 82 4.78 -3.74 7.89
C PHE A 82 5.83 -4.83 7.65
N ALA A 83 6.47 -4.81 6.48
CA ALA A 83 7.51 -5.77 6.11
C ALA A 83 8.62 -5.06 5.34
N ALA A 84 9.83 -5.62 5.36
CA ALA A 84 10.98 -5.15 4.60
C ALA A 84 11.47 -6.28 3.69
N ASN A 85 11.92 -5.95 2.47
CA ASN A 85 12.66 -6.88 1.65
C ASN A 85 14.06 -7.10 2.28
N ALA A 86 14.23 -8.24 2.93
CA ALA A 86 15.49 -8.62 3.58
C ALA A 86 16.45 -9.38 2.65
N ILE A 87 16.05 -9.64 1.40
CA ILE A 87 16.85 -10.43 0.44
C ILE A 87 17.75 -9.51 -0.38
N ASN A 88 17.20 -8.42 -0.91
CA ASN A 88 17.88 -7.46 -1.76
C ASN A 88 17.10 -6.13 -1.81
N GLY A 89 17.48 -5.21 -2.71
CA GLY A 89 16.78 -3.95 -2.94
C GLY A 89 15.76 -3.99 -4.09
N SER A 90 15.23 -5.17 -4.45
CA SER A 90 14.15 -5.27 -5.44
C SER A 90 12.81 -4.87 -4.82
N GLU A 91 11.94 -4.28 -5.64
CA GLU A 91 10.59 -3.85 -5.26
C GLU A 91 9.69 -5.00 -4.80
N PHE A 92 8.64 -4.62 -4.07
CA PHE A 92 7.50 -5.50 -3.87
C PHE A 92 6.52 -5.35 -5.05
N ALA A 93 6.39 -6.40 -5.86
CA ALA A 93 5.50 -6.43 -7.03
C ALA A 93 4.11 -6.97 -6.69
N GLY A 94 3.50 -6.41 -5.65
CA GLY A 94 2.07 -6.54 -5.39
C GLY A 94 1.71 -7.53 -4.30
N ALA A 95 0.56 -7.25 -3.69
CA ALA A 95 0.02 -7.98 -2.56
C ALA A 95 -1.47 -8.28 -2.72
N CYS A 96 -1.92 -9.40 -2.14
CA CYS A 96 -3.34 -9.69 -1.97
C CYS A 96 -3.58 -10.55 -0.74
N PHE A 97 -4.83 -10.58 -0.28
CA PHE A 97 -5.27 -11.49 0.77
C PHE A 97 -5.99 -12.69 0.18
N SER A 98 -5.85 -13.84 0.83
CA SER A 98 -6.70 -14.99 0.60
C SER A 98 -8.17 -14.63 0.85
N PRO A 99 -9.14 -15.31 0.20
CA PRO A 99 -10.57 -15.01 0.38
C PRO A 99 -11.09 -15.12 1.82
N ASP A 100 -10.45 -15.94 2.64
CA ASP A 100 -10.75 -16.09 4.09
C ASP A 100 -10.06 -15.03 4.96
N GLY A 101 -9.22 -14.17 4.37
CA GLY A 101 -8.49 -13.11 5.06
C GLY A 101 -7.39 -13.61 6.00
N HIS A 102 -7.00 -14.89 5.93
CA HIS A 102 -6.02 -15.49 6.86
C HIS A 102 -4.57 -15.46 6.37
N THR A 103 -4.36 -15.24 5.07
CA THR A 103 -3.02 -15.23 4.45
C THR A 103 -2.88 -14.02 3.55
N MET A 104 -1.77 -13.29 3.69
CA MET A 104 -1.33 -12.31 2.70
C MET A 104 -0.32 -12.99 1.78
N PHE A 105 -0.48 -12.82 0.47
CA PHE A 105 0.54 -13.13 -0.52
C PHE A 105 1.18 -11.83 -0.99
N VAL A 106 2.51 -11.78 -1.04
CA VAL A 106 3.25 -10.61 -1.53
C VAL A 106 4.44 -11.07 -2.36
N ASN A 107 4.71 -10.36 -3.46
CA ASN A 107 5.77 -10.72 -4.41
C ASN A 107 6.98 -9.80 -4.27
N ILE A 108 8.19 -10.35 -4.37
CA ILE A 108 9.43 -9.60 -4.64
C ILE A 108 9.74 -9.81 -6.12
N GLN A 109 9.90 -8.73 -6.89
CA GLN A 109 10.00 -8.80 -8.36
C GLN A 109 11.20 -9.62 -8.81
N ASP A 110 12.39 -9.30 -8.31
CA ASP A 110 13.64 -10.01 -8.60
C ASP A 110 14.19 -10.65 -7.31
N PRO A 111 14.35 -11.99 -7.25
CA PRO A 111 14.38 -12.93 -8.37
C PRO A 111 13.03 -13.62 -8.67
N GLY A 112 11.88 -13.02 -8.33
CA GLY A 112 10.56 -13.60 -8.55
C GLY A 112 10.13 -14.54 -7.42
N ILE A 113 10.00 -13.99 -6.21
CA ILE A 113 9.64 -14.74 -5.01
C ILE A 113 8.25 -14.33 -4.54
N THR A 114 7.37 -15.29 -4.28
CA THR A 114 6.11 -15.06 -3.57
C THR A 114 6.24 -15.52 -2.13
N CYS A 115 5.99 -14.62 -1.19
CA CYS A 115 5.88 -14.92 0.23
C CYS A 115 4.42 -15.11 0.61
N ALA A 116 4.14 -16.12 1.43
CA ALA A 116 2.86 -16.29 2.12
C ALA A 116 3.06 -15.93 3.60
N ILE A 117 2.26 -15.00 4.12
CA ILE A 117 2.32 -14.51 5.49
C ILE A 117 0.99 -14.88 6.17
N TRP A 118 1.07 -15.63 7.27
CA TRP A 118 -0.10 -16.03 8.06
C TRP A 118 -0.34 -15.08 9.22
N GLY A 119 -1.62 -14.83 9.50
CA GLY A 119 -2.08 -13.94 10.58
C GLY A 119 -1.85 -14.49 12.00
N PRO A 120 -2.25 -13.71 13.02
CA PRO A 120 -3.60 -13.16 13.09
C PRO A 120 -3.75 -11.77 12.44
N TRP A 121 -4.69 -11.62 11.52
CA TRP A 121 -5.03 -10.36 10.84
C TRP A 121 -6.17 -9.60 11.52
N SER A 122 -6.10 -9.51 12.85
CA SER A 122 -7.07 -8.75 13.65
C SER A 122 -6.54 -7.34 13.93
N ARG A 123 -7.44 -6.35 13.98
CA ARG A 123 -7.12 -4.97 14.35
C ARG A 123 -6.73 -4.89 15.84
N ASN A 124 -5.51 -5.25 16.18
CA ASN A 124 -4.93 -5.09 17.53
C ASN A 124 -4.04 -3.85 17.52
N ARG A 125 -4.62 -2.67 17.74
CA ARG A 125 -3.82 -1.47 18.04
C ARG A 125 -3.45 -1.54 19.53
N ALA A 126 -2.15 -1.51 19.83
CA ALA A 126 -1.64 -1.29 21.18
C ALA A 126 -1.70 0.20 21.54
#